data_AF-A0A7V3G034-F1
#
_entry.id   AF-A0A7V3G034-F1
#
_cell.length_a   1.000
_cell.length_b   1.000
_cell.length_c   1.000
_cell.angle_alpha   90.00
_cell.angle_beta   90.00
_cell.angle_gamma   90.00
#
_symmetry.space_group_name_H-M   'P 1'
#
loop_
_entity.id
_entity.type
_entity.pdbx_description
1 polymer ?
#
loop_
_entity_poly.entity_id
_entity_poly.type
_entity_poly.pdbx_seq_one_letter_code
_entity_poly.pdbx_strand_id
1 'polypeptide(L)'
;MSISNDVAGLADELQKGAFAVRTEMQAFPSGAVWLDVHYAGRLFTFAYQPTGQYFGVDEFDLEEHGIGTHFRFIDDFQSAKAKLVSLLEVAGVGQAQSQ
;
A
#
# COMPACT_ATOMS: atom_id res chain seq x y z
N MET A 1 12.46 12.22 -10.45
CA MET A 1 12.18 12.04 -9.01
C MET A 1 12.51 10.59 -8.67
N SER A 2 13.01 10.33 -7.46
CA SER A 2 13.33 8.98 -7.01
C SER A 2 12.07 8.30 -6.51
N ILE A 3 11.84 7.03 -6.84
CA ILE A 3 10.64 6.27 -6.42
C ILE A 3 10.41 6.33 -4.90
N SER A 4 11.49 6.35 -4.10
CA SER A 4 11.41 6.52 -2.65
C SER A 4 10.77 7.85 -2.23
N ASN A 5 10.99 8.93 -2.98
CA ASN A 5 10.36 10.23 -2.74
C ASN A 5 8.87 10.22 -3.16
N ASP A 6 8.53 9.53 -4.25
CA ASP A 6 7.14 9.35 -4.68
C ASP A 6 6.33 8.54 -3.65
N VAL A 7 6.91 7.44 -3.14
CA VAL A 7 6.29 6.61 -2.09
C VAL A 7 6.19 7.35 -0.76
N ALA A 8 7.20 8.14 -0.38
CA ALA A 8 7.13 8.99 0.81
C ALA A 8 6.02 10.06 0.68
N GLY A 9 5.86 10.65 -0.50
CA GLY A 9 4.76 11.55 -0.81
C GLY A 9 3.40 10.87 -0.65
N LEU A 10 3.25 9.65 -1.17
CA LEU A 10 2.03 8.85 -0.99
C LEU A 10 1.74 8.58 0.49
N ALA A 11 2.75 8.22 1.29
CA ALA A 11 2.59 7.96 2.72
C ALA A 11 2.12 9.22 3.49
N ASP A 12 2.61 10.40 3.11
CA ASP A 12 2.20 11.69 3.67
C ASP A 12 0.77 12.06 3.25
N GLU A 13 0.43 11.90 1.96
CA GLU A 13 -0.92 12.11 1.44
C GLU A 13 -1.95 11.22 2.16
N LEU A 14 -1.61 9.95 2.39
CA LEU A 14 -2.48 8.99 3.05
C LEU A 14 -2.70 9.34 4.53
N GLN A 15 -1.64 9.69 5.27
CA GLN A 15 -1.74 10.06 6.69
C GLN A 15 -2.47 11.40 6.92
N LYS A 16 -2.36 12.35 5.99
CA LYS A 16 -3.07 13.64 6.05
C LYS A 16 -4.48 13.60 5.46
N GLY A 17 -4.79 12.52 4.76
CA GLY A 17 -6.06 12.33 4.06
C GLY A 17 -7.22 12.02 5.00
N ALA A 18 -8.37 11.71 4.40
CA ALA A 18 -9.60 11.34 5.12
C ALA A 18 -9.50 9.98 5.83
N PHE A 19 -8.53 9.16 5.44
CA PHE A 19 -8.32 7.84 6.03
C PHE A 19 -7.42 8.00 7.27
N ALA A 20 -7.91 7.61 8.45
CA ALA A 20 -7.10 7.53 9.66
C ALA A 20 -6.14 6.32 9.59
N VAL A 21 -5.22 6.33 8.63
CA VAL A 21 -4.25 5.27 8.40
C VAL A 21 -2.97 5.53 9.15
N ARG A 22 -2.27 4.45 9.49
CA ARG A 22 -0.88 4.51 9.91
C ARG A 22 -0.02 3.94 8.78
N THR A 23 1.05 4.63 8.41
CA THR A 23 1.98 4.14 7.39
C THR A 23 3.37 3.89 7.96
N GLU A 24 4.05 2.89 7.42
CA GLU A 24 5.46 2.57 7.73
C GLU A 24 6.20 2.32 6.42
N MET A 25 7.28 3.08 6.17
CA MET A 25 8.05 2.98 4.94
C MET A 25 9.40 2.33 5.21
N GLN A 26 9.77 1.36 4.38
CA GLN A 26 11.07 0.72 4.39
C GLN A 26 11.76 0.86 3.04
N ALA A 27 12.96 1.41 3.04
CA ALA A 27 13.82 1.46 1.86
C ALA A 27 14.96 0.45 2.00
N PHE A 28 15.22 -0.33 0.96
CA PHE A 28 16.26 -1.36 0.95
C PHE A 28 17.49 -0.90 0.15
N PRO A 29 18.70 -1.37 0.50
CA PRO A 29 19.92 -1.07 -0.29
C PRO A 29 19.85 -1.51 -1.76
N SER A 30 18.96 -2.47 -2.08
CA SER A 30 18.68 -2.90 -3.45
C SER A 30 17.94 -1.86 -4.29
N GLY A 31 17.44 -0.79 -3.68
CA GLY A 31 16.55 0.19 -4.30
C GLY A 31 15.07 -0.19 -4.25
N ALA A 32 14.73 -1.34 -3.64
CA ALA A 32 13.34 -1.68 -3.34
C ALA A 32 12.79 -0.75 -2.26
N VAL A 33 11.50 -0.46 -2.35
CA VAL A 33 10.81 0.42 -1.41
C VAL A 33 9.48 -0.22 -1.06
N TRP A 34 9.23 -0.43 0.23
CA TRP A 34 7.97 -0.93 0.74
C TRP A 34 7.30 0.14 1.60
N LEU A 35 5.99 0.17 1.52
CA LEU A 35 5.12 1.03 2.30
C LEU A 35 3.98 0.18 2.83
N ASP A 36 4.01 -0.07 4.12
CA ASP A 36 2.95 -0.73 4.85
C ASP A 36 1.93 0.32 5.31
N VAL A 37 0.66 0.02 5.11
CA VAL A 37 -0.47 0.89 5.40
C VAL A 37 -1.46 0.12 6.26
N HIS A 38 -1.57 0.51 7.53
CA HIS A 38 -2.52 -0.06 8.46
C HIS A 38 -3.80 0.77 8.46
N TYR A 39 -4.92 0.13 8.16
CA TYR A 39 -6.23 0.77 8.12
C TYR A 39 -7.35 -0.22 8.45
N ALA A 40 -8.31 0.20 9.29
CA ALA A 40 -9.51 -0.59 9.62
C ALA A 40 -9.21 -2.04 10.09
N GLY A 41 -8.12 -2.24 10.84
CA GLY A 41 -7.70 -3.58 11.31
C GLY A 41 -7.06 -4.46 10.24
N ARG A 42 -6.79 -3.92 9.05
CA ARG A 42 -6.13 -4.59 7.93
C ARG A 42 -4.77 -3.94 7.64
N LEU A 43 -3.89 -4.71 7.01
CA LEU A 43 -2.60 -4.24 6.53
C LEU A 43 -2.59 -4.28 5.00
N PHE A 44 -2.18 -3.20 4.37
CA PHE A 44 -1.98 -3.12 2.93
C PHE A 44 -0.51 -2.82 2.66
N THR A 45 0.11 -3.49 1.70
CA THR A 45 1.51 -3.23 1.34
C THR A 45 1.57 -2.68 -0.07
N PHE A 46 2.32 -1.60 -0.24
CA PHE A 46 2.72 -1.04 -1.51
C PHE A 46 4.22 -1.22 -1.67
N ALA A 47 4.66 -2.00 -2.65
CA ALA A 47 6.07 -2.31 -2.87
C ALA A 47 6.51 -1.90 -4.27
N TYR A 48 7.73 -1.40 -4.39
CA TYR A 48 8.43 -1.21 -5.65
C TYR A 48 9.62 -2.16 -5.73
N GLN A 49 9.75 -2.86 -6.86
CA GLN A 49 10.87 -3.76 -7.13
C GLN A 49 11.71 -3.25 -8.32
N PRO A 50 12.97 -2.83 -8.09
CA PRO A 50 13.78 -2.19 -9.12
C PRO A 50 14.24 -3.14 -10.21
N THR A 51 14.42 -4.43 -9.91
CA THR A 51 14.91 -5.44 -10.88
C THR A 51 13.93 -5.71 -12.01
N GLY A 52 12.63 -5.54 -11.76
CA GLY A 52 11.58 -5.69 -12.78
C GLY A 52 10.84 -4.38 -13.08
N GLN A 53 11.24 -3.28 -12.45
CA GLN A 53 10.62 -1.95 -12.59
C GLN A 53 9.09 -1.95 -12.40
N TYR A 54 8.60 -2.77 -11.49
CA TYR A 54 7.16 -2.89 -11.21
C TYR A 54 6.83 -2.52 -9.78
N PHE A 55 5.57 -2.17 -9.59
CA PHE A 55 4.91 -2.00 -8.31
C PHE A 55 4.06 -3.23 -7.99
N GLY A 56 3.90 -3.51 -6.70
CA GLY A 56 2.96 -4.49 -6.18
C GLY A 56 2.12 -3.87 -5.09
N VAL A 57 0.84 -4.19 -5.09
CA VAL A 57 -0.10 -3.78 -4.04
C VAL A 57 -0.83 -5.02 -3.56
N ASP A 58 -0.78 -5.27 -2.26
CA ASP A 58 -1.38 -6.45 -1.64
C ASP A 58 -2.15 -6.07 -0.35
N GLU A 59 -3.09 -6.92 0.06
CA GLU A 59 -3.92 -6.77 1.26
C GLU A 59 -3.74 -8.02 2.13
N PHE A 60 -3.43 -7.78 3.39
CA PHE A 60 -3.27 -8.79 4.43
C PHE A 60 -4.47 -8.72 5.36
N ASP A 61 -5.22 -9.81 5.40
CA ASP A 61 -6.20 -10.05 6.45
C ASP A 61 -5.43 -10.57 7.67
N LEU A 62 -5.44 -9.80 8.76
CA LEU A 62 -4.53 -9.92 9.89
C LEU A 62 -4.72 -11.19 10.74
N GLU A 63 -5.57 -12.14 10.34
CA GLU A 63 -5.88 -13.31 11.15
C GLU A 63 -5.09 -14.59 10.79
N GLU A 64 -4.83 -14.97 9.53
CA GLU A 64 -4.19 -16.29 9.26
C GLU A 64 -3.30 -16.41 8.02
N HIS A 65 -3.21 -15.40 7.16
CA HIS A 65 -2.53 -15.54 5.86
C HIS A 65 -1.40 -14.52 5.71
N GLY A 66 -0.18 -14.93 6.07
CA GLY A 66 1.04 -14.17 5.74
C GLY A 66 1.15 -13.92 4.23
N ILE A 67 2.00 -12.95 3.84
CA ILE A 67 2.26 -12.43 2.46
C ILE A 67 1.40 -13.11 1.39
N GLY A 68 0.20 -12.55 1.20
CA GLY A 68 -0.83 -13.06 0.32
C GLY A 68 -0.33 -13.21 -1.11
N THR A 69 -0.67 -14.33 -1.72
CA THR A 69 -0.28 -14.81 -3.06
C THR A 69 -0.83 -13.97 -4.23
N HIS A 70 -1.18 -12.70 -4.02
CA HIS A 70 -1.85 -11.85 -4.99
C HIS A 70 -1.07 -10.58 -5.36
N PHE A 71 0.26 -10.62 -5.23
CA PHE A 71 1.16 -9.63 -5.80
C PHE A 71 0.87 -9.47 -7.30
N ARG A 72 0.13 -8.42 -7.64
CA ARG A 72 -0.15 -8.07 -9.03
C ARG A 72 0.90 -7.07 -9.46
N PHE A 73 1.67 -7.45 -10.48
CA PHE A 73 2.66 -6.57 -11.11
C PHE A 73 1.93 -5.42 -11.80
N ILE A 74 2.26 -4.19 -11.41
CA ILE A 74 1.73 -2.96 -11.99
C ILE A 74 2.93 -2.13 -12.46
N ASP A 75 3.01 -1.82 -13.75
CA ASP A 75 4.18 -1.14 -14.34
C ASP A 75 4.25 0.36 -14.03
N ASP A 76 3.18 0.94 -13.46
CA ASP A 76 3.05 2.38 -13.25
C ASP A 76 2.66 2.73 -11.80
N PHE A 77 3.33 3.76 -11.27
CA PHE A 77 3.12 4.24 -9.90
C PHE A 77 1.71 4.76 -9.68
N GLN A 78 1.13 5.49 -10.64
CA GLN A 78 -0.20 6.06 -10.49
C GLN A 78 -1.27 4.97 -10.46
N SER A 79 -1.10 3.94 -11.29
CA SER A 79 -1.96 2.77 -11.34
C SER A 79 -1.90 1.96 -10.03
N ALA A 80 -0.70 1.83 -9.46
CA ALA A 80 -0.52 1.17 -8.16
C ALA A 80 -1.13 2.01 -7.02
N LYS A 81 -0.93 3.34 -7.03
CA LYS A 81 -1.54 4.27 -6.07
C LYS A 81 -3.07 4.18 -6.12
N ALA A 82 -3.66 4.23 -7.31
CA ALA A 82 -5.10 4.10 -7.49
C ALA A 82 -5.63 2.76 -6.96
N LYS A 83 -4.89 1.67 -7.18
CA LYS A 83 -5.25 0.35 -6.64
C LYS A 83 -5.25 0.35 -5.11
N LEU A 84 -4.22 0.90 -4.47
CA LEU A 84 -4.15 1.00 -3.01
C LEU A 84 -5.31 1.82 -2.45
N VAL A 85 -5.60 2.99 -3.04
CA VAL A 85 -6.72 3.85 -2.60
C VAL A 85 -8.05 3.11 -2.72
N SER A 86 -8.28 2.42 -3.84
CA SER A 86 -9.50 1.64 -4.03
C SER A 86 -9.67 0.53 -2.98
N LEU A 87 -8.57 -0.12 -2.54
CA LEU A 87 -8.62 -1.10 -1.46
C LEU A 87 -8.96 -0.45 -0.11
N LEU A 88 -8.37 0.71 0.19
CA LEU A 88 -8.68 1.47 1.40
C LEU A 88 -10.13 1.94 1.44
N GLU A 89 -10.68 2.40 0.31
CA GLU A 89 -12.09 2.77 0.19
C GLU A 89 -13.03 1.58 0.47
N VAL A 90 -12.75 0.41 -0.13
CA VAL A 90 -13.52 -0.81 0.12
C VAL A 90 -13.45 -1.23 1.58
N ALA A 91 -12.27 -1.17 2.20
CA ALA A 91 -12.08 -1.48 3.61
C ALA A 91 -12.85 -0.50 4.53
N GLY A 92 -12.89 0.78 4.18
CA GLY A 92 -13.65 1.80 4.89
C GLY A 92 -15.17 1.61 4.79
N VAL A 93 -15.66 1.22 3.61
CA VAL A 93 -17.09 0.91 3.40
C VAL A 93 -17.54 -0.32 4.20
N GLY A 94 -16.69 -1.34 4.32
CA GLY A 94 -16.98 -2.53 5.13
C GLY A 94 -17.19 -2.26 6.62
N GLN A 95 -16.60 -1.18 7.16
CA GLN A 95 -16.80 -0.75 8.55
C GLN A 95 -18.14 0.01 8.75
N ALA A 96 -18.57 0.79 7.75
CA ALA A 96 -19.80 1.58 7.83
C ALA A 96 -21.09 0.73 7.87
N GLN A 97 -21.03 -0.54 7.46
CA GLN A 97 -22.16 -1.47 7.48
C GLN A 97 -22.22 -2.38 8.72
N SER A 98 -21.24 -2.26 9.62
CA SER A 98 -21.13 -3.10 10.84
C SER A 98 -21.46 -2.34 12.14
N GLN A 99 -22.06 -1.14 12.05
CA GLN A 99 -22.53 -0.36 13.20
C GLN A 99 -24.06 -0.39 13.34
#